data_AF-K0IMM6-F1
#
_entry.id   AF-K0IMM6-F1
#
_cell.length_a   1.000
_cell.length_b   1.000
_cell.length_c   1.000
_cell.angle_alpha   90.00
_cell.angle_beta   90.00
_cell.angle_gamma   90.00
#
_symmetry.space_group_name_H-M   'P 1'
#
loop_
_entity.id
_entity.type
_entity.pdbx_description
1 polymer ?
#
loop_
_entity_poly.entity_id
_entity_poly.type
_entity_poly.pdbx_seq_one_letter_code
_entity_poly.pdbx_strand_id
1 'polypeptide(L)' 'MRDREKVMRDMHSKESAQKIIEAIRIHYNYCREHSVLKKTPAEQAGIKLDLSGNRVESLMRLAAKANNESAMLSI' A
#
# COMPACT_ATOMS: atom_id res chain seq x y z
N MET A 1 -9.13 7.34 -26.13
CA MET A 1 -7.87 8.13 -26.02
C MET A 1 -7.84 8.97 -24.74
N ARG A 2 -8.89 9.76 -24.43
CA ARG A 2 -8.96 10.65 -23.25
C ARG A 2 -8.85 9.97 -21.86
N ASP A 3 -9.38 8.77 -21.68
CA ASP A 3 -9.32 8.09 -20.37
C ASP A 3 -7.92 7.71 -19.94
N ARG A 4 -7.08 7.29 -20.89
CA ARG A 4 -5.68 6.96 -20.61
C ARG A 4 -4.90 8.19 -20.20
N GLU A 5 -5.11 9.33 -20.87
CA GLU A 5 -4.48 10.60 -20.47
C GLU A 5 -4.92 11.05 -19.08
N LYS A 6 -6.21 10.87 -18.74
CA LYS A 6 -6.73 11.20 -17.40
C LYS A 6 -6.08 10.34 -16.32
N VAL A 7 -5.93 9.04 -16.54
CA VAL A 7 -5.32 8.11 -15.59
C VAL A 7 -3.82 8.36 -15.43
N MET A 8 -3.13 8.69 -16.52
CA MET A 8 -1.68 8.88 -16.53
C MET A 8 -1.25 10.32 -16.24
N ARG A 9 -2.20 11.24 -16.00
CA ARG A 9 -1.92 12.67 -15.80
C ARG A 9 -1.00 12.91 -14.61
N ASP A 10 -1.15 12.18 -13.53
CA ASP A 10 -0.28 12.37 -12.34
C ASP A 10 1.07 11.62 -12.45
N MET A 11 1.32 10.91 -13.56
CA MET A 11 2.54 10.14 -13.83
C MET A 11 3.51 10.88 -14.78
N HIS A 12 3.66 12.20 -14.62
CA HIS A 12 4.47 13.04 -15.50
C HIS A 12 6.00 12.80 -15.41
N SER A 13 6.49 12.35 -14.25
CA SER A 13 7.91 12.03 -14.03
C SER A 13 8.08 10.55 -13.69
N LYS A 14 9.28 10.00 -13.93
CA LYS A 14 9.62 8.63 -13.53
C LYS A 14 9.44 8.43 -12.02
N GLU A 15 9.79 9.43 -11.22
CA GLU A 15 9.67 9.38 -9.76
C GLU A 15 8.20 9.38 -9.32
N SER A 16 7.37 10.26 -9.86
CA SER A 16 5.93 10.31 -9.57
C SER A 16 5.24 9.00 -9.99
N ALA A 17 5.59 8.48 -11.17
CA ALA A 17 5.10 7.21 -11.66
C ALA A 17 5.47 6.06 -10.73
N GLN A 18 6.71 6.02 -10.24
CA GLN A 18 7.17 5.00 -9.30
C GLN A 18 6.37 5.03 -7.99
N LYS A 19 6.18 6.22 -7.40
CA LYS A 19 5.40 6.40 -6.17
C LYS A 19 3.95 5.93 -6.32
N ILE A 20 3.32 6.25 -7.46
CA ILE A 20 1.94 5.85 -7.75
C ILE A 20 1.84 4.32 -7.92
N ILE A 21 2.74 3.72 -8.70
CA ILE A 21 2.77 2.26 -8.91
C ILE A 21 2.99 1.53 -7.59
N GLU A 22 3.87 2.05 -6.74
CA GLU A 22 4.13 1.49 -5.42
C GLU A 22 2.90 1.58 -4.51
N ALA A 23 2.22 2.73 -4.48
CA ALA A 23 0.97 2.90 -3.74
C ALA A 23 -0.12 1.91 -4.22
N ILE A 24 -0.26 1.72 -5.53
CA ILE A 24 -1.20 0.74 -6.11
C ILE A 24 -0.85 -0.68 -5.67
N ARG A 25 0.45 -1.04 -5.69
CA ARG A 25 0.92 -2.36 -5.26
C ARG A 25 0.62 -2.63 -3.79
N ILE A 26 0.89 -1.65 -2.92
CA ILE A 26 0.58 -1.74 -1.48
C ILE A 26 -0.92 -1.90 -1.28
N HIS A 27 -1.73 -1.08 -1.96
CA HIS A 27 -3.19 -1.13 -1.84
C HIS A 27 -3.75 -2.50 -2.26
N TYR A 28 -3.25 -3.07 -3.37
CA TYR A 28 -3.68 -4.39 -3.84
C TYR A 28 -3.30 -5.51 -2.87
N ASN A 29 -2.09 -5.46 -2.29
CA ASN A 29 -1.60 -6.53 -1.43
C ASN A 29 -2.21 -6.52 -0.03
N TYR A 30 -2.56 -5.35 0.52
CA TYR A 30 -2.90 -5.21 1.93
C TYR A 30 -4.28 -4.60 2.23
N CYS A 31 -4.88 -3.87 1.28
CA CYS A 31 -6.17 -3.20 1.52
C CYS A 31 -7.33 -3.83 0.76
N ARG A 32 -7.09 -4.25 -0.49
CA ARG A 32 -8.12 -4.78 -1.37
C ARG A 32 -8.20 -6.29 -1.28
N GLU A 33 -9.40 -6.80 -0.97
CA GLU A 33 -9.66 -8.23 -1.02
C GLU A 33 -9.65 -8.73 -2.47
N HIS A 34 -8.97 -9.84 -2.69
CA HIS A 34 -8.94 -10.48 -3.99
C HIS A 34 -10.27 -11.19 -4.24
N SER A 35 -10.91 -10.92 -5.37
CA SER A 35 -12.27 -11.39 -5.68
C SER A 35 -12.43 -12.92 -5.59
N VAL A 36 -11.37 -13.69 -5.89
CA VAL A 36 -11.39 -15.15 -5.81
C VAL A 36 -10.97 -15.68 -4.44
N LEU A 37 -10.01 -15.03 -3.77
CA LEU A 37 -9.42 -15.55 -2.53
C LEU A 37 -10.21 -15.12 -1.29
N LYS A 38 -11.11 -14.13 -1.43
CA LYS A 38 -11.85 -13.49 -0.32
C LYS A 38 -10.96 -13.01 0.84
N LYS A 39 -9.70 -12.77 0.52
CA LYS A 39 -8.61 -12.35 1.40
C LYS A 39 -7.71 -11.42 0.60
N THR A 40 -6.93 -10.61 1.28
CA THR A 40 -5.84 -9.89 0.63
C THR A 40 -4.73 -10.86 0.23
N PRO A 41 -3.96 -10.59 -0.85
CA PRO A 41 -2.80 -11.39 -1.21
C PRO A 41 -1.81 -11.58 -0.05
N ALA A 42 -1.62 -10.55 0.79
CA ALA A 42 -0.76 -10.63 1.97
C ALA A 42 -1.28 -11.62 3.01
N GLU A 43 -2.59 -11.61 3.29
CA GLU A 43 -3.19 -12.57 4.22
C GLU A 43 -3.09 -14.01 3.72
N GLN A 44 -3.23 -14.23 2.41
CA GLN A 44 -3.04 -15.55 1.82
C GLN A 44 -1.59 -16.04 1.92
N ALA A 45 -0.62 -15.12 1.88
CA ALA A 45 0.78 -15.41 2.13
C ALA A 45 1.12 -15.60 3.63
N GLY A 46 0.13 -15.50 4.53
CA GLY A 46 0.31 -15.65 5.97
C GLY A 46 0.74 -14.36 6.69
N ILE A 47 0.82 -13.23 5.99
CA ILE A 47 1.13 -11.93 6.58
C ILE A 47 -0.15 -11.35 7.17
N LYS A 48 -0.37 -11.59 8.46
CA LYS A 48 -1.51 -11.05 9.20
C LYS A 48 -1.15 -9.68 9.79
N LEU A 49 -1.53 -8.63 9.08
CA LEU A 49 -1.55 -7.27 9.62
C LEU A 49 -2.94 -7.06 10.24
N ASP A 50 -3.01 -6.75 11.52
CA ASP A 50 -4.26 -6.46 12.23
C ASP A 50 -4.79 -5.07 11.80
N LEU A 51 -5.31 -5.01 10.57
CA LEU A 51 -5.81 -3.80 9.93
C LEU A 51 -7.30 -3.69 10.19
N SER A 52 -7.68 -3.09 11.33
CA SER A 52 -9.07 -2.80 11.66
C SER A 52 -9.53 -1.46 11.06
N GLY A 53 -10.85 -1.35 10.79
CA GLY A 53 -11.47 -0.12 10.29
C GLY A 53 -10.92 0.34 8.93
N ASN A 54 -10.25 1.49 8.90
CA ASN A 54 -9.62 2.02 7.69
C ASN A 54 -8.25 1.36 7.48
N ARG A 55 -8.18 0.36 6.60
CA ARG A 55 -6.96 -0.40 6.31
C ARG A 55 -5.76 0.47 5.90
N VAL A 56 -5.98 1.57 5.16
CA VAL A 56 -4.89 2.46 4.71
C VAL A 56 -4.34 3.26 5.89
N GLU A 57 -5.23 3.80 6.74
CA GLU A 57 -4.81 4.51 7.95
C GLU A 57 -4.06 3.58 8.90
N SER A 58 -4.57 2.37 9.13
CA SER A 58 -3.95 1.36 9.99
C SER A 58 -2.54 0.98 9.47
N LEU A 59 -2.35 0.86 8.15
CA LEU A 59 -1.03 0.65 7.55
C LEU A 59 -0.09 1.84 7.80
N MET A 60 -0.56 3.07 7.64
CA MET A 60 0.27 4.26 7.89
C MET A 60 0.71 4.34 9.35
N ARG A 61 -0.19 4.04 10.30
CA ARG A 61 0.14 4.00 11.73
C ARG A 61 1.17 2.92 12.04
N LEU A 62 1.03 1.74 11.45
CA LEU A 62 1.97 0.63 11.64
C LEU A 62 3.36 0.96 11.08
N ALA A 63 3.43 1.58 9.90
CA ALA A 63 4.69 2.04 9.32
C ALA A 63 5.36 3.13 10.17
N ALA A 64 4.58 4.09 10.69
CA ALA A 64 5.10 5.13 11.59
C ALA A 64 5.68 4.54 12.89
N LYS A 65 5.01 3.53 13.46
CA LYS A 65 5.49 2.81 14.64
C LYS A 65 6.81 2.08 14.35
N ALA A 66 6.87 1.30 13.26
CA ALA A 66 8.07 0.56 12.87
C ALA A 66 9.29 1.47 12.61
N ASN A 67 9.06 2.65 12.03
CA ASN A 67 10.12 3.65 11.84
C ASN A 67 10.66 4.18 13.17
N ASN A 68 9.80 4.41 14.16
CA ASN A 68 10.21 4.87 15.49
C ASN A 68 11.01 3.79 16.24
N GLU A 69 10.56 2.54 16.15
CA GLU A 69 11.29 1.39 16.73
C GLU A 69 12.67 1.22 16.07
N SER A 70 12.75 1.35 14.75
CA SER A 70 14.01 1.30 14.02
C SER A 70 14.95 2.45 14.39
N ALA A 71 14.41 3.66 14.56
CA ALA A 71 15.16 4.81 15.03
C ALA A 71 15.70 4.63 16.45
N MET A 72 14.93 4.01 17.35
CA MET A 72 15.38 3.68 18.71
C MET A 72 16.43 2.56 18.74
N LEU A 73 16.41 1.62 17.81
CA LEU A 73 17.38 0.52 17.73
C LEU A 73 18.73 0.93 17.11
N SER A 74 18.81 2.13 16.55
CA SER A 74 19.99 2.68 15.86
C SER A 74 20.85 3.59 16.75
N ILE A 75 20.51 3.71 18.03
CA ILE A 75 21.20 4.50 19.07
C ILE A 75 21.88 3.52 20.04
#